data_AF-A0A7C1E9P2-F1
#
_entry.id   AF-A0A7C1E9P2-F1
#
_cell.length_a   1.000
_cell.length_b   1.000
_cell.length_c   1.000
_cell.angle_alpha   90.00
_cell.angle_beta   90.00
_cell.angle_gamma   90.00
#
_symmetry.space_group_name_H-M   'P 1'
#
loop_
_entity.id
_entity.type
_entity.pdbx_description
1 polymer ?
#
loop_
_entity_poly.entity_id
_entity_poly.type
_entity_poly.pdbx_seq_one_letter_code
_entity_poly.pdbx_strand_id
1 'polypeptide(L)'
;METQKLELYVQNMDIVVPGDLIGEGEPEEYSPYIHVEGRKLFSTVLGIVEIKEGKPRIIPLHTTYIPQVNDLVIGIIVDVGHSYWT
;
A
#
# COMPACT_ATOMS: atom_id res chain seq x y z
N MET A 1 4.84 -24.93 17.31
CA MET A 1 4.37 -24.43 16.01
C MET A 1 5.18 -23.18 15.75
N GLU A 2 6.14 -23.28 14.85
CA GLU A 2 7.13 -22.24 14.60
C GLU A 2 6.43 -21.11 13.84
N THR A 3 6.24 -19.96 14.49
CA THR A 3 5.67 -18.77 13.85
C THR A 3 6.59 -18.41 12.69
N GLN A 4 6.15 -18.65 11.46
CA GLN A 4 6.98 -18.44 10.29
C GLN A 4 7.18 -16.93 10.11
N LYS A 5 8.42 -16.52 10.33
CA LYS A 5 8.83 -15.14 10.52
C LYS A 5 8.84 -14.40 9.17
N LEU A 6 8.25 -13.21 9.14
CA LEU A 6 8.40 -12.28 8.03
C LEU A 6 9.87 -11.86 7.91
N GLU A 7 10.46 -12.09 6.74
CA GLU A 7 11.83 -11.69 6.41
C GLU A 7 11.79 -10.52 5.42
N LEU A 8 12.48 -9.43 5.75
CA LEU A 8 12.52 -8.22 4.92
C LEU A 8 13.91 -8.09 4.30
N TYR A 9 13.95 -7.79 3.00
CA TYR A 9 15.18 -7.55 2.23
C TYR A 9 15.51 -6.06 2.08
N VAL A 10 14.61 -5.20 2.57
CA VAL A 10 14.75 -3.74 2.56
C VAL A 10 14.84 -3.22 4.00
N GLN A 11 15.45 -2.05 4.14
CA GLN A 11 15.54 -1.31 5.39
C GLN A 11 14.41 -0.29 5.51
N ASN A 12 14.19 0.18 6.74
CA ASN A 12 13.24 1.26 6.98
C ASN A 12 13.73 2.54 6.29
N MET A 13 12.83 3.22 5.58
CA MET A 13 13.06 4.38 4.72
C MET A 13 13.78 4.12 3.39
N ASP A 14 13.93 2.86 2.96
CA ASP A 14 14.44 2.56 1.62
C ASP A 14 13.47 3.00 0.52
N ILE A 15 14.02 3.43 -0.61
CA ILE A 15 13.27 3.74 -1.83
C ILE A 15 13.06 2.45 -2.62
N VAL A 16 11.84 2.23 -3.09
CA VAL A 16 11.46 1.09 -3.92
C VAL A 16 10.76 1.52 -5.20
N VAL A 17 10.89 0.72 -6.25
CA VAL A 17 10.18 0.87 -7.52
C VAL A 17 9.19 -0.28 -7.74
N PRO A 18 8.21 -0.15 -8.65
CA PRO A 18 7.33 -1.27 -9.00
C PRO A 18 8.12 -2.50 -9.43
N GLY A 19 7.81 -3.65 -8.84
CA GLY A 19 8.49 -4.92 -9.07
C GLY A 19 9.62 -5.24 -8.10
N ASP A 20 10.03 -4.31 -7.23
CA ASP A 20 11.06 -4.58 -6.22
C ASP A 20 10.57 -5.59 -5.18
N LEU A 21 11.46 -6.54 -4.84
CA LEU A 21 11.21 -7.54 -3.81
C LEU A 21 11.50 -6.96 -2.41
N ILE A 22 10.45 -6.80 -1.61
CA ILE A 22 10.49 -6.19 -0.28
C ILE A 22 10.83 -7.22 0.79
N GLY A 23 10.33 -8.45 0.62
CA GLY A 23 10.48 -9.51 1.62
C GLY A 23 9.78 -10.80 1.24
N GLU A 24 9.79 -11.74 2.18
CA GLU A 24 9.08 -13.02 2.11
C GLU A 24 8.34 -13.29 3.42
N GLY A 25 7.07 -13.71 3.33
CA GLY A 25 6.20 -13.87 4.49
C GLY A 25 4.94 -14.68 4.21
N GLU A 26 4.06 -14.74 5.20
CA GLU A 26 2.71 -15.28 5.01
C GLU A 26 1.81 -14.28 4.27
N PRO A 27 0.80 -14.75 3.52
CA PRO A 27 -0.15 -13.86 2.86
C PRO A 27 -1.02 -13.13 3.90
N GLU A 28 -0.53 -11.98 4.36
CA GLU A 28 -1.28 -11.01 5.15
C GLU A 28 -1.71 -9.81 4.30
N GLU A 29 -2.74 -9.09 4.75
CA GLU A 29 -3.06 -7.76 4.23
C GLU A 29 -2.03 -6.75 4.76
N TYR A 30 -0.93 -6.55 4.02
CA TYR A 30 0.13 -5.61 4.40
C TYR A 30 -0.24 -4.16 4.08
N SER A 31 -0.41 -3.87 2.79
CA SER A 31 -0.62 -2.53 2.24
C SER A 31 -1.19 -2.65 0.83
N PRO A 32 -2.07 -1.73 0.38
CA PRO A 32 -2.56 -1.71 -1.00
C PRO A 32 -1.44 -1.56 -2.05
N TYR A 33 -0.24 -1.16 -1.63
CA TYR A 33 0.93 -0.97 -2.48
C TYR A 33 1.88 -2.17 -2.51
N ILE A 34 1.51 -3.26 -1.83
CA ILE A 34 2.30 -4.50 -1.80
C ILE A 34 1.47 -5.61 -2.46
N HIS A 35 2.03 -6.18 -3.53
CA HIS A 35 1.48 -7.37 -4.17
C HIS A 35 2.17 -8.61 -3.62
N VAL A 36 1.38 -9.64 -3.28
CA VAL A 36 1.90 -10.91 -2.77
C VAL A 36 1.76 -11.97 -3.85
N GLU A 37 2.88 -12.55 -4.28
CA GLU A 37 2.91 -13.68 -5.21
C GLU A 37 3.53 -14.90 -4.51
N GLY A 38 2.68 -15.88 -4.18
CA GLY A 38 3.06 -17.00 -3.32
C GLY A 38 3.38 -16.54 -1.90
N ARG A 39 4.67 -16.37 -1.60
CA ARG A 39 5.18 -15.83 -0.31
C ARG A 39 5.96 -14.52 -0.47
N LYS A 40 6.23 -14.10 -1.71
CA LYS A 40 7.07 -12.94 -2.02
C LYS A 40 6.24 -11.67 -2.02
N LEU A 41 6.75 -10.64 -1.37
CA LEU A 41 6.15 -9.31 -1.33
C LEU A 41 6.84 -8.40 -2.34
N PHE A 42 6.07 -7.86 -3.27
CA PHE A 42 6.56 -6.95 -4.31
C PHE A 42 5.94 -5.57 -4.18
N SER A 43 6.73 -4.53 -4.40
CA SER A 43 6.20 -3.17 -4.54
C SER A 43 5.38 -3.05 -5.83
N THR A 44 4.25 -2.36 -5.78
CA THR A 44 3.47 -1.99 -6.98
C THR A 44 3.69 -0.55 -7.41
N VAL A 45 4.43 0.24 -6.62
CA VAL A 45 4.56 1.69 -6.79
C VAL A 45 6.00 2.17 -6.56
N LEU A 46 6.30 3.37 -7.04
CA LEU A 46 7.48 4.12 -6.58
C LEU A 46 7.17 4.74 -5.21
N GLY A 47 7.96 4.41 -4.19
CA GLY A 47 7.67 4.81 -2.82
C GLY A 47 8.81 4.64 -1.84
N ILE A 48 8.54 4.98 -0.58
CA ILE A 48 9.42 4.77 0.56
C ILE A 48 8.84 3.64 1.42
N VAL A 49 9.64 2.64 1.75
CA VAL A 49 9.23 1.57 2.67
C VAL A 49 9.31 2.08 4.10
N GLU A 50 8.21 1.95 4.84
CA GLU A 50 8.17 2.19 6.28
C GLU A 50 7.86 0.87 7.00
N ILE A 51 8.68 0.50 7.99
CA ILE A 51 8.52 -0.72 8.76
C ILE A 51 7.98 -0.35 10.15
N LYS A 52 6.72 -0.71 10.43
CA LYS A 52 6.06 -0.47 11.72
C LYS A 52 5.63 -1.79 12.35
N GLU A 53 6.00 -2.01 13.61
CA GLU A 53 5.68 -3.24 14.35
C GLU A 53 6.08 -4.52 13.59
N GLY A 54 7.15 -4.44 12.81
CA GLY A 54 7.64 -5.55 11.97
C GLY A 54 6.90 -5.70 10.64
N LYS A 55 5.85 -4.93 10.35
CA LYS A 55 5.10 -4.97 9.10
C LYS A 55 5.55 -3.87 8.13
N PRO A 56 5.90 -4.20 6.87
CA PRO A 56 6.21 -3.21 5.86
C PRO A 56 4.94 -2.57 5.33
N ARG A 57 4.98 -1.26 5.11
CA ARG A 57 4.05 -0.53 4.25
C ARG A 57 4.84 0.38 3.33
N ILE A 58 4.25 0.74 2.20
CA ILE A 58 4.87 1.67 1.25
C ILE A 58 4.14 3.00 1.33
N ILE A 59 4.91 4.07 1.45
CA ILE A 59 4.44 5.44 1.29
C ILE A 59 4.73 5.83 -0.16
N PRO A 60 3.72 5.86 -1.05
CA PRO A 60 3.95 6.20 -2.45
C PRO A 60 4.40 7.66 -2.60
N LEU A 61 5.38 7.92 -3.46
CA LEU A 61 5.83 9.29 -3.75
C LEU A 61 4.83 10.05 -4.63
N HIS A 62 4.10 9.32 -5.47
CA HIS A 62 3.02 9.85 -6.28
C HIS A 62 1.80 8.94 -6.12
N THR A 63 0.69 9.48 -5.63
CA THR A 63 -0.59 8.78 -5.56
C THR A 63 -1.75 9.78 -5.70
N THR A 64 -2.92 9.26 -6.04
CA THR A 64 -4.17 10.00 -5.96
C THR A 64 -4.88 9.68 -4.64
N TYR A 65 -5.92 10.43 -4.32
CA TYR A 65 -6.80 10.08 -3.22
C TYR A 65 -7.53 8.76 -3.51
N ILE A 66 -7.40 7.78 -2.61
CA ILE A 66 -8.13 6.51 -2.63
C ILE A 66 -9.25 6.62 -1.57
N PRO A 67 -10.52 6.74 -1.96
CA PRO A 67 -11.61 6.96 -1.02
C PRO A 67 -11.76 5.85 0.02
N GLN A 68 -11.90 6.22 1.30
CA GLN A 68 -12.26 5.31 2.39
C GLN A 68 -13.55 5.75 3.06
N VAL A 69 -14.27 4.80 3.67
CA VAL A 69 -15.52 5.09 4.38
C VAL A 69 -15.23 6.02 5.56
N ASN A 70 -16.06 7.06 5.71
CA ASN A 70 -15.94 8.13 6.71
C ASN A 70 -14.82 9.16 6.48
N ASP A 71 -14.18 9.18 5.31
CA ASP A 71 -13.29 10.28 4.97
C ASP A 71 -14.06 11.60 4.81
N LEU A 72 -13.54 12.66 5.42
CA LEU A 72 -14.01 14.03 5.19
C LEU A 72 -13.31 14.60 3.95
N VAL A 73 -14.08 14.86 2.90
CA VAL A 73 -13.57 15.37 1.62
C VAL A 73 -14.24 16.68 1.22
N ILE A 74 -13.54 17.49 0.42
CA ILE A 74 -14.08 18.68 -0.24
C ILE A 74 -14.14 18.37 -1.74
N GLY A 75 -15.35 18.11 -2.24
CA GLY A 75 -15.60 17.85 -3.66
C GLY A 75 -15.92 19.12 -4.44
N ILE A 76 -15.86 19.04 -5.76
CA ILE A 76 -16.32 20.07 -6.70
C ILE A 76 -17.42 19.45 -7.54
N ILE A 77 -18.58 20.09 -7.62
CA ILE A 77 -19.68 19.65 -8.49
C ILE A 77 -19.27 19.92 -9.94
N VAL A 78 -19.22 18.87 -10.76
CA VAL A 78 -18.93 18.92 -12.20
C VAL A 78 -20.18 18.68 -13.06
N ASP A 79 -21.25 18.06 -12.51
CA ASP A 79 -22.53 17.86 -13.21
C ASP A 79 -23.75 17.87 -12.26
N VAL A 80 -24.92 18.23 -12.79
CA VAL A 80 -26.20 18.28 -12.06
C VAL A 80 -27.23 17.37 -12.74
N GLY A 81 -27.47 16.21 -12.12
CA GLY A 81 -28.54 15.29 -12.51
C GLY A 81 -29.90 15.69 -11.91
N HIS A 82 -30.92 14.87 -12.15
CA HIS A 82 -32.28 15.16 -11.66
C HIS A 82 -32.39 15.14 -10.12
N SER A 83 -31.66 14.24 -9.46
CA SER A 83 -31.69 14.07 -8.00
C SER A 83 -30.30 13.74 -7.42
N TYR A 84 -29.23 14.05 -8.15
CA TYR A 84 -27.85 13.81 -7.74
C TYR A 84 -26.90 14.84 -8.37
N TRP A 85 -25.70 14.93 -7.80
CA TRP A 85 -24.58 15.71 -8.33
C TRP A 85 -23.39 14.78 -8.54
N THR A 86 -22.60 15.04 -9.58
CA THR A 86 -21.28 14.41 -9.80
C THR A 86 -20.21 15.46 -9.68
#